data_AF-A0A956R6W1-F1
#
_entry.id   AF-A0A956R6W1-F1
#
_cell.length_a   1.000
_cell.length_b   1.000
_cell.length_c   1.000
_cell.angle_alpha   90.00
_cell.angle_beta   90.00
_cell.angle_gamma   90.00
#
_symmetry.space_group_name_H-M   'P 1'
#
loop_
_entity.id
_entity.type
_entity.pdbx_description
1 polymer ?
#
loop_
_entity_poly.entity_id
_entity_poly.type
_entity_poly.pdbx_seq_one_letter_code
_entity_poly.pdbx_strand_id
1 'polypeptide(L)'
;MTQAEPDDHALLHAWQQGDAAAGERLMRRHYDAIHRFFEVKASFLADDLTQRTFLACMEAAASYRGESSVRAFLFGIARKQYLGYQRKDGRLESAMQFRDFGGRRTFTSVSTLVSRREEQHLLLRALVDLPAEQLMPLQLF
;
A
#
# COMPACT_ATOMS: atom_id res chain seq x y z
N MET A 1 27.95 -19.02 19.70
CA MET A 1 27.04 -19.82 18.85
C MET A 1 26.14 -18.86 18.08
N THR A 2 26.47 -18.56 16.83
CA THR A 2 25.65 -17.69 15.96
C THR A 2 24.55 -18.56 15.37
N GLN A 3 23.37 -18.58 15.99
CA GLN A 3 22.21 -19.20 15.36
C GLN A 3 21.84 -18.34 14.15
N ALA A 4 21.88 -18.92 12.96
CA ALA A 4 21.38 -18.26 11.77
C ALA A 4 19.91 -17.89 12.03
N GLU A 5 19.57 -16.60 11.92
CA GLU A 5 18.19 -16.17 12.06
C GLU A 5 17.32 -16.95 11.06
N PRO A 6 16.22 -17.57 11.51
CA PRO A 6 15.35 -18.31 10.61
C PRO A 6 14.81 -17.40 9.50
N ASP A 7 14.78 -17.94 8.28
CA ASP A 7 14.24 -17.25 7.11
C ASP A 7 12.77 -16.86 7.31
N ASP A 8 12.32 -15.83 6.60
CA ASP A 8 10.95 -15.32 6.72
C ASP A 8 9.91 -16.39 6.39
N HIS A 9 10.18 -17.25 5.41
CA HIS A 9 9.29 -18.37 5.09
C HIS A 9 9.22 -19.39 6.22
N ALA A 10 10.34 -19.66 6.89
CA ALA A 10 10.37 -20.57 8.03
C ALA A 10 9.61 -20.01 9.23
N LEU A 11 9.75 -18.71 9.50
CA LEU A 11 8.97 -18.02 10.54
C LEU A 11 7.47 -18.05 10.23
N LEU A 12 7.09 -17.77 8.98
CA LEU A 12 5.69 -17.80 8.57
C LEU A 12 5.09 -19.21 8.66
N HIS A 13 5.84 -20.23 8.25
CA HIS A 13 5.42 -21.63 8.38
C HIS A 13 5.26 -22.04 9.85
N ALA A 14 6.23 -21.73 10.71
CA ALA A 14 6.13 -22.03 12.14
C ALA A 14 4.90 -21.33 12.77
N TRP A 15 4.61 -20.11 12.35
CA TRP A 15 3.45 -19.38 12.79
C TRP A 15 2.13 -20.02 12.31
N GLN A 16 2.06 -20.53 11.08
CA GLN A 16 0.91 -21.31 10.59
C GLN A 16 0.68 -22.59 11.40
N GLN A 17 1.73 -23.17 11.99
CA GLN A 17 1.66 -24.33 12.89
C GLN A 17 1.31 -23.96 14.35
N GLY A 18 1.06 -22.69 14.64
CA GLY A 18 0.67 -22.21 15.97
C GLY A 18 1.79 -21.56 16.80
N ASP A 19 3.00 -21.40 16.26
CA ASP A 19 4.08 -20.66 16.96
C ASP A 19 3.83 -19.14 16.89
N ALA A 20 3.16 -18.61 17.91
CA ALA A 20 2.89 -17.18 18.02
C ALA A 20 4.19 -16.34 18.10
N ALA A 21 5.26 -16.87 18.68
CA ALA A 21 6.53 -16.16 18.79
C ALA A 21 7.24 -16.04 17.42
N ALA A 22 7.06 -17.02 16.53
CA ALA A 22 7.51 -16.90 15.14
C ALA A 22 6.78 -15.78 14.39
N GLY A 23 5.47 -15.66 14.60
CA GLY A 23 4.66 -14.57 14.06
C GLY A 23 5.14 -13.20 14.56
N GLU A 24 5.35 -13.05 15.88
CA GLU A 24 5.84 -11.81 16.48
C GLU A 24 7.22 -11.40 15.92
N ARG A 25 8.17 -12.35 15.80
CA ARG A 25 9.48 -12.08 15.21
C ARG A 25 9.36 -11.60 13.77
N LEU A 26 8.51 -12.25 12.97
CA LEU A 26 8.27 -11.87 11.58
C LEU A 26 7.68 -10.46 11.48
N MET A 27 6.67 -10.15 12.30
CA MET A 27 6.05 -8.82 12.33
C MET A 27 7.05 -7.75 12.73
N ARG A 28 7.80 -7.96 13.81
CA ARG A 28 8.81 -7.01 14.28
C ARG A 28 9.86 -6.71 13.22
N ARG A 29 10.29 -7.72 12.45
CA ARG A 29 11.25 -7.56 11.36
C ARG A 29 10.75 -6.65 10.24
N HIS A 30 9.45 -6.67 9.96
CA HIS A 30 8.85 -5.92 8.84
C HIS A 30 8.11 -4.65 9.28
N TYR A 31 7.97 -4.41 10.59
CA TYR A 31 7.20 -3.29 11.14
C TYR A 31 7.65 -1.95 10.57
N ASP A 32 8.93 -1.60 10.72
CA ASP A 32 9.47 -0.31 10.28
C ASP A 32 9.29 -0.08 8.78
N ALA A 33 9.39 -1.14 7.97
CA ALA A 33 9.25 -1.05 6.53
C ALA A 33 7.80 -0.77 6.11
N ILE A 34 6.83 -1.38 6.78
CA ILE A 34 5.40 -1.16 6.55
C ILE A 34 4.97 0.20 7.11
N HIS A 35 5.45 0.55 8.30
CA HIS A 35 5.19 1.84 8.93
C HIS A 35 5.68 3.00 8.05
N ARG A 36 6.94 2.95 7.60
CA ARG A 36 7.50 3.94 6.66
C ARG A 36 6.72 4.05 5.35
N PHE A 37 6.18 2.94 4.85
CA PHE A 37 5.33 2.98 3.66
C PHE A 37 4.07 3.82 3.87
N PHE A 38 3.47 3.76 5.06
CA PHE A 38 2.33 4.59 5.40
C PHE A 38 2.72 5.99 5.83
N GLU A 39 3.86 6.21 6.49
CA GLU A 39 4.35 7.58 6.79
C GLU A 39 4.42 8.45 5.54
N VAL A 40 4.93 7.89 4.44
CA VAL A 40 5.08 8.61 3.16
C VAL A 40 3.73 8.90 2.49
N LYS A 41 2.68 8.13 2.78
CA LYS A 41 1.41 8.13 2.02
C LYS A 41 0.19 8.60 2.80
N ALA A 42 0.21 8.45 4.11
CA ALA A 42 -0.89 8.67 5.04
C ALA A 42 -0.31 8.82 6.46
N SER A 43 0.59 9.80 6.67
CA SER A 43 1.33 10.00 7.92
C SER A 43 0.45 10.00 9.17
N PHE A 44 -0.70 10.67 9.12
CA PHE A 44 -1.63 10.76 10.26
C PHE A 44 -2.32 9.43 10.61
N LEU A 45 -2.28 8.43 9.74
CA LEU A 45 -2.83 7.08 9.96
C LEU A 45 -1.76 5.99 9.89
N ALA A 46 -0.48 6.36 9.89
CA ALA A 46 0.59 5.39 9.67
C ALA A 46 0.53 4.23 10.68
N ASP A 47 0.32 4.55 11.96
CA ASP A 47 0.20 3.56 13.02
C ASP A 47 -1.04 2.66 12.84
N ASP A 48 -2.22 3.24 12.63
CA ASP A 48 -3.48 2.49 12.47
C ASP A 48 -3.45 1.59 11.23
N LEU A 49 -2.95 2.09 10.09
CA LEU A 49 -2.84 1.30 8.87
C LEU A 49 -1.79 0.20 9.00
N THR A 50 -0.69 0.45 9.73
CA THR A 50 0.32 -0.57 10.04
C THR A 50 -0.29 -1.68 10.89
N GLN A 51 -0.98 -1.34 11.98
CA GLN A 51 -1.66 -2.31 12.84
C GLN A 51 -2.69 -3.13 12.06
N ARG A 52 -3.54 -2.48 11.26
CA ARG A 52 -4.52 -3.16 10.41
C ARG A 52 -3.89 -4.08 9.37
N THR A 53 -2.70 -3.72 8.88
CA THR A 53 -1.95 -4.57 7.93
C THR A 53 -1.49 -5.85 8.60
N PHE A 54 -0.92 -5.76 9.80
CA PHE A 54 -0.47 -6.95 10.54
C PHE A 54 -1.64 -7.80 11.02
N LEU A 55 -2.76 -7.21 11.44
CA LEU A 55 -3.98 -7.94 11.77
C LEU A 55 -4.50 -8.72 10.55
N ALA A 56 -4.63 -8.06 9.40
CA ALA A 56 -5.03 -8.72 8.16
C ALA A 56 -4.01 -9.77 7.69
N CYS A 57 -2.72 -9.58 8.01
CA CYS A 57 -1.69 -10.60 7.78
C CYS A 57 -1.95 -11.85 8.60
N MET A 58 -2.37 -11.74 9.88
CA MET A 58 -2.70 -12.92 10.70
C MET A 58 -3.80 -13.77 10.07
N GLU A 59 -4.84 -13.11 9.56
CA GLU A 59 -5.96 -13.77 8.89
C GLU A 59 -5.53 -14.40 7.56
N ALA A 60 -4.70 -13.71 6.78
CA ALA A 60 -4.27 -14.15 5.46
C ALA A 60 -3.10 -15.15 5.49
N ALA A 61 -2.33 -15.19 6.58
CA ALA A 61 -1.17 -16.05 6.74
C ALA A 61 -1.54 -17.53 6.59
N ALA A 62 -2.70 -17.95 7.10
CA ALA A 62 -3.18 -19.33 6.98
C ALA A 62 -3.40 -19.78 5.51
N SER A 63 -3.63 -18.83 4.59
CA SER A 63 -3.90 -19.11 3.17
C SER A 63 -2.69 -18.89 2.27
N TYR A 64 -1.55 -18.50 2.83
CA TYR A 64 -0.36 -18.17 2.07
C TYR A 64 0.35 -19.42 1.53
N ARG A 65 0.51 -19.48 0.19
CA ARG A 65 1.02 -20.65 -0.55
C ARG A 65 2.51 -20.58 -0.90
N GLY A 66 3.23 -19.53 -0.48
CA GLY A 66 4.65 -19.36 -0.80
C GLY A 66 4.96 -18.90 -2.23
N GLU A 67 3.96 -18.44 -3.00
CA GLU A 67 4.12 -18.03 -4.41
C GLU A 67 4.88 -16.70 -4.61
N SER A 68 5.15 -15.96 -3.53
CA SER A 68 5.88 -14.68 -3.53
C SER A 68 6.74 -14.58 -2.28
N SER A 69 7.65 -13.60 -2.16
CA SER A 69 8.35 -13.38 -0.88
C SER A 69 7.38 -12.89 0.21
N VAL A 70 7.66 -13.23 1.46
CA VAL A 70 6.84 -12.77 2.62
C VAL A 70 6.75 -11.25 2.68
N ARG A 71 7.85 -10.57 2.31
CA ARG A 71 7.86 -9.11 2.14
C ARG A 71 6.84 -8.64 1.10
N ALA A 72 6.84 -9.22 -0.11
CA ALA A 72 5.89 -8.84 -1.16
C ALA A 72 4.44 -9.08 -0.74
N PHE A 73 4.18 -10.18 -0.04
CA PHE A 73 2.89 -10.49 0.55
C PHE A 73 2.42 -9.40 1.54
N LEU A 74 3.26 -9.01 2.50
CA LEU A 74 2.96 -7.94 3.46
C LEU A 74 2.67 -6.60 2.79
N PHE A 75 3.48 -6.20 1.80
CA PHE A 75 3.25 -4.97 1.05
C PHE A 75 1.98 -5.03 0.19
N GLY A 76 1.61 -6.21 -0.31
CA GLY A 76 0.33 -6.42 -0.99
C GLY A 76 -0.86 -6.16 -0.07
N ILE A 77 -0.80 -6.61 1.18
CA ILE A 77 -1.82 -6.31 2.20
C ILE A 77 -1.81 -4.81 2.53
N ALA A 78 -0.65 -4.22 2.81
CA ALA A 78 -0.53 -2.79 3.12
C ALA A 78 -1.14 -1.91 2.03
N ARG A 79 -0.89 -2.26 0.76
CA ARG A 79 -1.48 -1.60 -0.40
C ARG A 79 -3.00 -1.70 -0.42
N LYS A 80 -3.57 -2.88 -0.13
CA LYS A 80 -5.03 -3.07 -0.03
C LYS A 80 -5.62 -2.18 1.07
N GLN A 81 -4.96 -2.08 2.22
CA GLN A 81 -5.40 -1.20 3.31
C GLN A 81 -5.37 0.27 2.91
N TYR A 82 -4.28 0.71 2.26
CA TYR A 82 -4.15 2.08 1.73
C TYR A 82 -5.23 2.42 0.70
N LEU A 83 -5.50 1.54 -0.27
CA LEU A 83 -6.59 1.72 -1.23
C LEU A 83 -7.97 1.73 -0.57
N GLY A 84 -8.16 0.88 0.45
CA GLY A 84 -9.36 0.90 1.28
C GLY A 84 -9.57 2.25 1.96
N TYR A 85 -8.50 2.82 2.53
CA TYR A 85 -8.51 4.15 3.14
C TYR A 85 -8.83 5.24 2.12
N GLN A 86 -8.10 5.33 1.00
CA GLN A 86 -8.35 6.35 -0.02
C GLN A 86 -9.79 6.31 -0.57
N ARG A 87 -10.40 5.13 -0.70
CA ARG A 87 -11.80 5.00 -1.11
C ARG A 87 -12.79 5.50 -0.06
N LYS A 88 -12.48 5.35 1.23
CA LYS A 88 -13.31 5.87 2.33
C LYS A 88 -13.18 7.38 2.43
N ASP A 89 -11.96 7.88 2.34
CA ASP A 89 -11.63 9.30 2.39
C ASP A 89 -12.29 10.05 1.22
N GLY A 90 -12.09 9.57 -0.01
CA GLY A 90 -12.74 10.14 -1.19
C GLY A 90 -14.28 10.05 -1.16
N ARG A 91 -14.87 9.08 -0.45
CA ARG A 91 -16.31 9.01 -0.19
C ARG A 91 -16.77 10.04 0.83
N LEU A 92 -15.99 10.26 1.90
CA LEU A 92 -16.26 11.28 2.90
C LEU A 92 -16.16 12.68 2.29
N GLU A 93 -15.09 12.95 1.51
CA GLU A 93 -14.96 14.19 0.75
C GLU A 93 -16.10 14.35 -0.25
N SER A 94 -16.45 13.31 -1.02
CA SER A 94 -17.59 13.38 -1.95
C SER A 94 -18.90 13.64 -1.23
N ALA A 95 -19.14 13.04 -0.05
CA ALA A 95 -20.36 13.24 0.74
C ALA A 95 -20.42 14.62 1.42
N MET A 96 -19.27 15.18 1.81
CA MET A 96 -19.16 16.57 2.29
C MET A 96 -19.39 17.55 1.14
N GLN A 97 -18.76 17.32 -0.03
CA GLN A 97 -18.99 18.09 -1.26
C GLN A 97 -20.46 18.00 -1.72
N PHE A 98 -21.10 16.84 -1.63
CA PHE A 98 -22.52 16.69 -1.97
C PHE A 98 -23.43 17.48 -1.03
N ARG A 99 -22.98 17.70 0.21
CA ARG A 99 -23.69 18.51 1.21
C ARG A 99 -23.42 20.02 1.02
N ASP A 100 -22.29 20.37 0.41
CA ASP A 100 -21.80 21.74 0.22
C ASP A 100 -22.16 22.36 -1.15
N PHE A 101 -22.31 21.55 -2.21
CA PHE A 101 -22.47 22.06 -3.58
C PHE A 101 -23.85 21.84 -4.21
N GLY A 102 -24.68 22.88 -4.10
CA GLY A 102 -25.63 23.31 -5.15
C GLY A 102 -24.95 24.07 -6.31
N GLY A 103 -23.69 23.76 -6.64
CA GLY A 103 -22.90 24.45 -7.67
C GLY A 103 -21.94 23.51 -8.40
N ARG A 104 -21.65 23.80 -9.66
CA ARG A 104 -21.07 22.90 -10.67
C ARG A 104 -19.77 22.18 -10.28
N ARG A 105 -19.75 20.89 -10.64
CA ARG A 105 -18.70 19.87 -10.43
C ARG A 105 -17.42 20.11 -11.21
N THR A 106 -16.30 19.68 -10.62
CA THR A 106 -15.33 18.76 -11.27
C THR A 106 -14.45 18.11 -10.19
N PHE A 107 -14.77 16.90 -9.78
CA PHE A 107 -13.77 16.02 -9.17
C PHE A 107 -13.90 14.63 -9.79
N THR A 108 -13.07 14.40 -10.80
CA THR A 108 -12.77 13.06 -11.29
C THR A 108 -11.97 12.37 -10.19
N SER A 109 -12.63 11.57 -9.36
CA SER A 109 -11.94 10.72 -8.39
C SER A 109 -10.99 9.81 -9.15
N VAL A 110 -9.68 10.06 -8.99
CA VAL A 110 -8.57 9.31 -9.59
C VAL A 110 -8.70 7.80 -9.32
N SER A 111 -9.38 7.43 -8.22
CA SER A 111 -9.64 6.05 -7.83
C SER A 111 -10.60 5.29 -8.77
N THR A 112 -11.47 5.98 -9.54
CA THR A 112 -12.42 5.31 -10.46
C THR A 112 -11.77 4.98 -11.81
N LEU A 113 -10.73 5.73 -12.21
CA LEU A 113 -9.98 5.48 -13.44
C LEU A 113 -8.96 4.35 -13.30
N VAL A 114 -8.49 4.07 -12.09
CA VAL A 114 -7.49 3.03 -11.79
C VAL A 114 -8.17 1.76 -11.27
N SER A 115 -9.00 1.13 -12.12
CA SER A 115 -9.72 -0.08 -11.69
C SER A 115 -9.77 -1.25 -12.67
N ARG A 116 -8.94 -1.29 -13.72
CA ARG A 116 -8.78 -2.55 -14.50
C ARG A 116 -7.37 -2.90 -15.00
N ARG A 117 -6.33 -2.09 -14.73
CA ARG A 117 -4.95 -2.40 -15.18
C ARG A 117 -3.83 -1.71 -14.38
N GLU A 118 -4.03 -1.60 -13.08
CA GLU A 118 -2.91 -1.47 -12.12
C GLU A 118 -2.28 -2.84 -11.84
N GLU A 119 -2.17 -3.62 -12.92
CA GLU A 119 -1.67 -4.98 -12.96
C GLU A 119 -0.34 -5.06 -13.74
N GLN A 120 0.10 -4.00 -14.47
CA GLN A 120 1.49 -3.87 -14.95
C GLN A 120 1.86 -2.55 -15.71
N HIS A 121 0.93 -1.69 -16.13
CA HIS A 121 1.23 -0.69 -17.19
C HIS A 121 1.10 0.80 -16.84
N LEU A 122 0.65 1.18 -15.64
CA LEU A 122 0.51 2.60 -15.28
C LEU A 122 1.86 3.35 -15.15
N LEU A 123 2.97 2.61 -15.10
CA LEU A 123 4.33 3.14 -15.19
C LEU A 123 4.70 3.66 -16.59
N LEU A 124 4.11 3.15 -17.68
CA LEU A 124 4.53 3.52 -19.04
C LEU A 124 3.82 4.77 -19.59
N ARG A 125 2.73 5.22 -18.97
CA ARG A 125 2.00 6.43 -19.44
C ARG A 125 2.40 7.70 -18.70
N ALA A 126 2.84 7.59 -17.44
CA ALA A 126 3.40 8.73 -16.70
C ALA A 126 4.77 9.19 -17.25
N LEU A 127 5.44 8.35 -18.05
CA LEU A 127 6.71 8.68 -18.73
C LEU A 127 6.52 9.44 -20.05
N VAL A 128 5.29 9.55 -20.57
CA VAL A 128 5.00 10.23 -21.86
C VAL A 128 4.28 11.57 -21.68
N ASP A 129 3.68 11.85 -20.50
CA ASP A 129 3.11 13.17 -20.19
C ASP A 129 4.07 14.03 -19.35
N LEU A 130 5.32 14.17 -19.82
CA LEU A 130 6.02 15.43 -19.59
C LEU A 130 5.62 16.37 -20.74
N PRO A 131 4.65 17.29 -20.54
CA PRO A 131 4.45 18.36 -21.50
C PRO A 131 5.73 19.18 -21.56
N ALA A 132 6.45 19.05 -22.67
CA ALA A 132 7.69 19.76 -22.96
C ALA A 132 7.47 21.25 -23.32
N GLU A 133 6.44 21.90 -22.76
CA GLU A 133 6.14 23.32 -23.03
C GLU A 133 6.47 24.24 -21.84
N GLN A 134 7.11 23.71 -20.80
CA GLN A 134 7.70 24.53 -19.73
C GLN A 134 9.25 24.60 -19.82
N LEU A 135 9.88 23.97 -20.83
CA LEU A 135 11.26 24.30 -21.23
C LEU A 135 11.25 25.50 -22.17
N MET A 136 10.96 26.63 -21.54
CA MET A 136 10.96 28.00 -22.04
C MET A 136 12.28 28.39 -22.79
N PRO A 137 12.28 29.49 -23.55
CA PRO A 137 12.99 29.72 -24.82
C PRO A 137 14.52 29.95 -24.71
N LEU A 138 15.30 28.90 -24.43
CA LEU A 138 16.74 29.02 -24.18
C LEU A 138 17.60 27.93 -24.85
N GLN A 139 17.41 27.68 -26.14
CA GLN A 139 18.46 27.11 -26.99
C GLN A 139 18.36 27.80 -28.37
N LEU A 140 18.81 29.05 -28.38
CA LEU A 140 19.11 29.82 -29.57
C LEU A 140 20.32 29.15 -30.27
N PHE A 141 20.10 28.56 -31.44
CA PHE A 141 20.93 28.62 -32.66
C PHE A 141 20.18 27.96 -33.82
#